data_AF-A0A9P3K4T5-F1
#
_entry.id   AF-A0A9P3K4T5-F1
#
_cell.length_a   1.000
_cell.length_b   1.000
_cell.length_c   1.000
_cell.angle_alpha   90.00
_cell.angle_beta   90.00
_cell.angle_gamma   90.00
#
_symmetry.space_group_name_H-M   'P 1'
#
loop_
_entity.id
_entity.type
_entity.pdbx_description
1 polymer ?
#
loop_
_entity_poly.entity_id
_entity_poly.type
_entity_poly.pdbx_seq_one_letter_code
_entity_poly.pdbx_strand_id
1 'polypeptide(L)'
;MAATEESVGISCYANDLPGIHGVLKQRFADFIVNEVAPDGTVVHLTHLHLSPALLAQEQQQQALARRREAESLGEGGEGALGEGEAEGKGLPPAMPEPVVFAASADKAYRAAMHAFFKAFPFLVSDTIDAVEGPPYRCDRDGADDRGGGEGEEEENEQPAFDRRGRKGADGVPATATRRFLMFHVLKENKDTNEAMALVARYLGVQTKALGFSGTKDKRAVTVQRVTVCNQTARKVASLNSKLFGIRVGDYRFVDQPLVLGQLAGNRFIVTLRSVQAPSLDAITAAAEGLRTHGIINYFGLQCRGLEWAQWPHTRWGRRC
;
A
#
# COMPACT_ATOMS: atom_id res chain seq x y z
N MET A 1 -29.94 8.58 -17.63
CA MET A 1 -30.27 7.14 -17.64
C MET A 1 -29.07 6.37 -17.12
N ALA A 2 -29.25 5.32 -16.31
CA ALA A 2 -28.15 4.44 -15.96
C ALA A 2 -27.64 3.81 -17.26
N ALA A 3 -26.34 3.91 -17.56
CA ALA A 3 -25.82 3.38 -18.82
C ALA A 3 -25.93 1.84 -18.82
N THR A 4 -26.42 1.29 -19.93
CA THR A 4 -26.60 -0.15 -20.17
C THR A 4 -25.33 -0.78 -20.74
N GLU A 5 -25.25 -2.11 -20.80
CA GLU A 5 -24.15 -2.83 -21.47
C GLU A 5 -24.08 -2.48 -22.97
N GLU A 6 -25.22 -2.43 -23.64
CA GLU A 6 -25.31 -2.06 -25.05
C GLU A 6 -24.81 -0.63 -25.30
N SER A 7 -25.12 0.31 -24.41
CA SER A 7 -24.66 1.71 -24.53
C SER A 7 -23.13 1.87 -24.45
N VAL A 8 -22.41 0.85 -23.97
CA VAL A 8 -20.94 0.82 -23.91
C VAL A 8 -20.33 -0.22 -24.87
N GLY A 9 -21.10 -0.71 -25.84
CA GLY A 9 -20.61 -1.64 -26.87
C GLY A 9 -20.48 -3.11 -26.44
N ILE A 10 -21.12 -3.51 -25.34
CA ILE A 10 -21.22 -4.90 -24.92
C ILE A 10 -22.55 -5.45 -25.46
N SER A 11 -22.47 -6.21 -26.56
CA SER A 11 -23.65 -6.64 -27.33
C SER A 11 -23.65 -8.10 -27.76
N CYS A 12 -22.51 -8.79 -27.70
CA CYS A 12 -22.33 -10.12 -28.26
C CYS A 12 -21.96 -11.13 -27.17
N TYR A 13 -22.27 -12.41 -27.43
CA TYR A 13 -21.87 -13.54 -26.60
C TYR A 13 -20.86 -14.42 -27.34
N ALA A 14 -20.09 -15.22 -26.61
CA ALA A 14 -19.11 -16.14 -27.20
C ALA A 14 -19.73 -17.42 -27.79
N ASN A 15 -21.01 -17.69 -27.47
CA ASN A 15 -21.76 -18.85 -27.94
C ASN A 15 -23.27 -18.56 -27.89
N ASP A 16 -24.05 -19.41 -28.54
CA ASP A 16 -25.52 -19.31 -28.62
C ASP A 16 -26.24 -20.24 -27.63
N LEU A 17 -25.56 -20.67 -26.55
CA LEU A 17 -26.18 -21.52 -25.55
C LEU A 17 -27.29 -20.77 -24.80
N PRO A 18 -28.33 -21.47 -24.29
CA PRO A 18 -29.36 -20.85 -23.49
C PRO A 18 -28.78 -20.12 -22.26
N GLY A 19 -29.23 -18.89 -22.04
CA GLY A 19 -28.83 -18.10 -20.89
C GLY A 19 -29.28 -18.71 -19.57
N ILE A 20 -28.45 -18.51 -18.53
CA ILE A 20 -28.82 -18.79 -17.14
C ILE A 20 -28.93 -17.47 -16.39
N HIS A 21 -29.93 -17.37 -15.51
CA HIS A 21 -30.10 -16.20 -14.66
C HIS A 21 -29.69 -16.53 -13.23
N GLY A 22 -29.18 -15.55 -12.52
CA GLY A 22 -28.89 -15.66 -11.10
C GLY A 22 -28.39 -14.35 -10.53
N VAL A 23 -28.33 -14.29 -9.21
CA VAL A 23 -27.92 -13.11 -8.45
C VAL A 23 -26.43 -13.19 -8.15
N LEU A 24 -25.67 -12.30 -8.79
CA LEU A 24 -24.24 -12.12 -8.55
C LEU A 24 -24.02 -11.18 -7.35
N LYS A 25 -22.99 -11.46 -6.54
CA LYS A 25 -22.62 -10.64 -5.38
C LYS A 25 -23.83 -10.40 -4.45
N GLN A 26 -24.68 -11.38 -4.15
CA GLN A 26 -25.75 -11.15 -3.16
C GLN A 26 -25.14 -10.83 -1.78
N ARG A 27 -24.10 -11.60 -1.40
CA ARG A 27 -23.19 -11.33 -0.27
C ARG A 27 -21.81 -11.00 -0.83
N PHE A 28 -21.01 -10.20 -0.10
CA PHE A 28 -19.62 -9.93 -0.53
C PHE A 28 -18.76 -11.21 -0.50
N ALA A 29 -19.08 -12.16 0.38
CA ALA A 29 -18.41 -13.46 0.46
C ALA A 29 -18.72 -14.40 -0.71
N ASP A 30 -19.72 -14.08 -1.55
CA ASP A 30 -20.01 -14.83 -2.78
C ASP A 30 -19.00 -14.50 -3.89
N PHE A 31 -18.15 -13.50 -3.69
CA PHE A 31 -17.18 -13.04 -4.67
C PHE A 31 -15.81 -12.96 -4.01
N ILE A 32 -15.01 -14.00 -4.22
CA ILE A 32 -13.66 -14.12 -3.67
C ILE A 32 -12.65 -13.89 -4.78
N VAL A 33 -11.65 -13.06 -4.51
CA VAL A 33 -10.60 -12.71 -5.47
C VAL A 33 -9.24 -12.94 -4.83
N ASN A 34 -8.46 -13.87 -5.37
CA ASN A 34 -7.08 -14.06 -4.97
C ASN A 34 -6.17 -13.55 -6.09
N GLU A 35 -5.21 -12.70 -5.75
CA GLU A 35 -4.18 -12.28 -6.71
C GLU A 35 -3.38 -13.49 -7.22
N VAL A 36 -2.96 -13.46 -8.47
CA VAL A 36 -2.01 -14.43 -9.04
C VAL A 36 -0.69 -13.70 -9.28
N ALA A 37 0.35 -14.14 -8.59
CA ALA A 37 1.70 -13.59 -8.73
C ALA A 37 2.27 -13.86 -10.13
N PRO A 38 3.31 -13.11 -10.58
CA PRO A 38 3.93 -13.31 -11.89
C PRO A 38 4.46 -14.73 -12.15
N ASP A 39 4.80 -15.46 -11.10
CA ASP A 39 5.23 -16.86 -11.15
C ASP A 39 4.06 -17.87 -11.25
N GLY A 40 2.82 -17.38 -11.34
CA GLY A 40 1.60 -18.20 -11.39
C GLY A 40 1.07 -18.61 -10.02
N THR A 41 1.74 -18.26 -8.92
CA THR A 41 1.30 -18.62 -7.56
C THR A 41 0.02 -17.88 -7.20
N VAL A 42 -1.01 -18.62 -6.77
CA VAL A 42 -2.23 -18.03 -6.23
C VAL A 42 -1.98 -17.57 -4.80
N VAL A 43 -2.23 -16.28 -4.56
CA VAL A 43 -1.96 -15.59 -3.31
C VAL A 43 -3.08 -15.91 -2.32
N HIS A 44 -2.73 -16.60 -1.24
CA HIS A 44 -3.64 -16.94 -0.15
C HIS A 44 -3.13 -16.36 1.18
N LEU A 45 -4.06 -16.13 2.11
CA LEU A 45 -3.72 -15.78 3.49
C LEU A 45 -3.83 -17.05 4.34
N THR A 46 -2.70 -17.70 4.60
CA THR A 46 -2.59 -18.99 5.29
C THR A 46 -2.10 -18.85 6.73
N HIS A 47 -1.16 -17.94 6.98
CA HIS A 47 -0.52 -17.81 8.29
C HIS A 47 -0.57 -16.38 8.81
N LEU A 48 -1.25 -16.17 9.95
CA LEU A 48 -1.31 -14.87 10.62
C LEU A 48 -0.18 -14.67 11.65
N HIS A 49 0.46 -15.75 12.05
CA HIS A 49 1.50 -15.74 13.08
C HIS A 49 2.88 -15.53 12.46
N LEU A 50 3.79 -14.96 13.25
CA LEU A 50 5.19 -14.78 12.86
C LEU A 50 5.96 -16.08 13.06
N SER A 51 6.70 -16.52 12.05
CA SER A 51 7.57 -17.69 12.19
C SER A 51 8.83 -17.33 12.98
N PRO A 52 9.39 -18.27 13.78
CA PRO A 52 10.67 -18.06 14.46
C PRO A 52 11.80 -17.66 13.51
N ALA A 53 11.83 -18.26 12.31
CA ALA A 53 12.81 -17.96 11.27
C ALA A 53 12.75 -16.49 10.81
N LEU A 54 11.54 -15.94 10.61
CA LEU A 54 11.35 -14.55 10.24
C LEU A 54 11.80 -13.59 11.35
N LEU A 55 11.51 -13.92 12.60
CA LEU A 55 11.95 -13.13 13.75
C LEU A 55 13.48 -13.12 13.88
N ALA A 56 14.14 -14.26 13.67
CA ALA A 56 15.59 -14.36 13.66
C ALA A 56 16.20 -13.55 12.50
N GLN A 57 15.61 -13.63 11.31
CA GLN A 57 16.02 -12.84 10.14
C GLN A 57 15.89 -11.33 10.41
N GLU A 58 14.79 -10.89 11.03
CA GLU A 58 14.57 -9.50 11.42
C GLU A 58 15.63 -9.02 12.43
N GLN A 59 15.94 -9.82 13.45
CA GLN A 59 16.98 -9.49 14.44
C GLN A 59 18.36 -9.37 13.82
N GLN A 60 18.74 -10.33 12.96
CA GLN A 60 20.01 -10.31 12.24
C GLN A 60 20.12 -9.06 11.36
N GLN A 61 19.05 -8.72 10.63
CA GLN A 61 19.00 -7.51 9.82
C GLN A 61 19.12 -6.22 10.65
N GLN A 62 18.47 -6.15 11.82
CA GLN A 62 18.58 -5.01 12.73
C GLN A 62 20.00 -4.89 13.31
N ALA A 63 20.62 -6.00 13.71
CA ALA A 63 21.99 -6.00 14.19
C ALA A 63 22.98 -5.51 13.11
N LEU A 64 22.80 -5.96 11.86
CA LEU A 64 23.60 -5.51 10.72
C LEU A 64 23.38 -4.02 10.41
N ALA A 65 22.15 -3.50 10.54
CA ALA A 65 21.88 -2.07 10.35
C ALA A 65 22.61 -1.23 11.41
N ARG A 66 22.52 -1.61 12.69
CA ARG A 66 23.19 -0.92 13.79
C ARG A 66 24.71 -0.93 13.65
N ARG A 67 25.30 -2.04 13.19
CA ARG A 67 26.73 -2.13 12.91
C ARG A 67 27.15 -1.16 11.80
N ARG A 68 26.42 -1.12 10.69
CA ARG A 68 26.68 -0.18 9.58
C ARG A 68 26.53 1.28 10.00
N GLU A 69 25.52 1.59 10.81
CA GLU A 69 25.34 2.95 11.36
C GLU A 69 26.52 3.33 12.25
N ALA A 70 26.98 2.43 13.14
CA ALA A 70 28.14 2.67 13.98
C ALA A 70 29.45 2.84 13.17
N GLU A 71 29.65 2.03 12.12
CA GLU A 71 30.79 2.16 11.20
C GLU A 71 30.76 3.51 10.45
N SER A 72 29.59 3.95 10.00
CA SER A 72 29.44 5.23 9.30
C SER A 72 29.69 6.47 10.18
N LEU A 73 29.57 6.31 11.51
CA LEU A 73 29.88 7.35 12.49
C LEU A 73 31.34 7.29 12.97
N GLY A 74 32.07 6.22 12.66
CA GLY A 74 33.42 5.93 13.15
C GLY A 74 34.58 6.33 12.24
N GLU A 75 34.33 6.82 11.02
CA GLU A 75 35.39 7.27 10.08
C GLU A 75 35.91 8.69 10.36
N GLY A 76 36.10 9.03 11.64
CA GLY A 76 36.57 10.34 12.08
C GLY A 76 37.32 10.29 13.41
N GLY A 77 38.49 9.65 13.44
CA GLY A 77 39.44 9.81 14.54
C GLY A 77 40.22 8.55 14.91
N GLU A 78 41.21 8.17 14.10
CA GLU A 78 42.37 7.48 14.66
C GLU A 78 43.23 8.51 15.40
N GLY A 79 43.23 8.44 16.73
CA GLY A 79 44.07 9.31 17.55
C GLY A 79 43.93 9.02 19.04
N ALA A 80 44.93 8.32 19.57
CA ALA A 80 45.28 8.16 20.98
C ALA A 80 44.45 7.16 21.82
N LEU A 81 45.02 5.96 21.93
CA LEU A 81 44.89 5.05 23.06
C LEU A 81 45.24 5.79 24.36
N GLY A 82 44.31 5.77 25.32
CA GLY A 82 44.57 6.11 26.72
C GLY A 82 43.84 5.09 27.58
N GLU A 83 44.62 4.19 28.17
CA GLU A 83 44.17 3.19 29.14
C GLU A 83 43.62 3.88 30.39
N GLY A 84 42.44 3.45 30.84
CA GLY A 84 41.81 3.92 32.07
C GLY A 84 40.71 2.96 32.51
N GLU A 85 41.04 2.10 33.47
CA GLU A 85 40.12 1.22 34.16
C GLU A 85 39.09 2.02 34.98
N ALA A 86 37.81 1.61 34.94
CA ALA A 86 36.87 1.83 36.04
C ALA A 86 35.71 0.83 35.98
N GLU A 87 35.54 0.10 37.08
CA GLU A 87 34.47 -0.86 37.34
C GLU A 87 33.06 -0.21 37.47
N GLY A 88 32.02 -0.98 37.12
CA GLY A 88 30.82 -1.10 37.96
C GLY A 88 29.58 -0.20 37.72
N LYS A 89 28.50 -0.87 37.28
CA LYS A 89 27.05 -0.61 37.50
C LYS A 89 26.34 0.52 36.73
N GLY A 90 25.25 0.14 36.04
CA GLY A 90 24.12 1.03 35.75
C GLY A 90 23.20 0.54 34.64
N LEU A 91 21.92 0.30 34.96
CA LEU A 91 20.81 0.23 34.00
C LEU A 91 20.86 1.42 33.02
N PRO A 92 20.42 1.30 31.75
CA PRO A 92 20.33 2.46 30.86
C PRO A 92 19.43 3.54 31.48
N PRO A 93 19.83 4.83 31.44
CA PRO A 93 19.07 5.90 32.07
C PRO A 93 17.69 6.03 31.43
N ALA A 94 16.68 6.21 32.27
CA ALA A 94 15.34 6.58 31.84
C ALA A 94 15.41 7.89 31.04
N MET A 95 14.69 7.93 29.90
CA MET A 95 14.51 9.16 29.12
C MET A 95 13.92 10.25 30.03
N PRO A 96 14.47 11.47 30.07
CA PRO A 96 13.92 12.54 30.90
C PRO A 96 12.52 12.92 30.40
N GLU A 97 11.60 13.15 31.35
CA GLU A 97 10.25 13.61 31.03
C GLU A 97 10.29 15.00 30.37
N PRO A 98 9.47 15.26 29.34
CA PRO A 98 9.46 16.54 28.67
C PRO A 98 8.98 17.64 29.62
N VAL A 99 9.70 18.76 29.65
CA VAL A 99 9.29 19.94 30.41
C VAL A 99 8.16 20.65 29.66
N VAL A 100 6.96 20.62 30.23
CA VAL A 100 5.77 21.24 29.65
C VAL A 100 5.55 22.62 30.27
N PHE A 101 5.57 23.66 29.43
CA PHE A 101 5.23 25.02 29.85
C PHE A 101 3.71 25.23 29.88
N ALA A 102 3.25 26.18 30.70
CA ALA A 102 1.83 26.51 30.76
C ALA A 102 1.30 26.95 29.38
N ALA A 103 0.10 26.50 29.03
CA ALA A 103 -0.53 26.84 27.76
C ALA A 103 -0.71 28.36 27.63
N SER A 104 -0.23 28.93 26.51
CA SER A 104 -0.39 30.35 26.18
C SER A 104 -1.09 30.49 24.83
N ALA A 105 -2.18 31.26 24.82
CA ALA A 105 -2.92 31.58 23.58
C ALA A 105 -2.16 32.58 22.70
N ASP A 106 -1.18 33.29 23.26
CA ASP A 106 -0.42 34.32 22.55
C ASP A 106 0.60 33.70 21.58
N LYS A 107 0.37 33.92 20.27
CA LYS A 107 1.24 33.44 19.19
C LYS A 107 2.62 34.09 19.23
N ALA A 108 2.74 35.35 19.64
CA ALA A 108 4.02 36.06 19.70
C ALA A 108 4.90 35.48 20.81
N TYR A 109 4.31 35.23 21.98
CA TYR A 109 4.99 34.56 23.09
C TYR A 109 5.47 33.15 22.71
N ARG A 110 4.61 32.34 22.05
CA ARG A 110 4.99 31.00 21.57
C ARG A 110 6.15 31.07 20.57
N ALA A 111 6.08 31.97 19.59
CA ALA A 111 7.15 32.15 18.60
C ALA A 111 8.48 32.56 19.25
N ALA A 112 8.46 33.45 20.25
CA ALA A 112 9.64 33.85 20.99
C ALA A 112 10.27 32.67 21.78
N MET A 113 9.45 31.79 22.35
CA MET A 113 9.94 30.60 23.04
C MET A 113 10.58 29.58 22.08
N HIS A 114 9.97 29.35 20.92
CA HIS A 114 10.57 28.53 19.87
C HIS A 114 11.91 29.10 19.38
N ALA A 115 11.99 30.42 19.20
CA ALA A 115 13.24 31.08 18.81
C ALA A 115 14.34 30.91 19.88
N PHE A 116 13.98 31.01 21.16
CA PHE A 116 14.92 30.80 22.27
C PHE A 116 15.46 29.37 22.31
N PHE A 117 14.59 28.35 22.22
CA PHE A 117 15.03 26.95 22.28
C PHE A 117 15.78 26.50 21.01
N LYS A 118 15.49 27.10 19.86
CA LYS A 118 16.23 26.87 18.61
C LYS A 118 17.72 27.26 18.70
N ALA A 119 18.10 28.08 19.68
CA ALA A 119 19.51 28.40 19.94
C ALA A 119 20.29 27.23 20.58
N PHE A 120 19.61 26.19 21.06
CA PHE A 120 20.21 25.01 21.68
C PHE A 120 19.98 23.78 20.80
N PRO A 121 21.00 23.31 20.02
CA PRO A 121 20.81 22.27 19.01
C PRO A 121 20.44 20.89 19.57
N PHE A 122 20.51 20.69 20.89
CA PHE A 122 20.12 19.46 21.59
C PHE A 122 18.70 19.51 22.17
N LEU A 123 18.00 20.65 22.08
CA LEU A 123 16.63 20.83 22.58
C LEU A 123 15.65 20.96 21.42
N VAL A 124 14.58 20.17 21.46
CA VAL A 124 13.47 20.25 20.51
C VAL A 124 12.29 20.91 21.21
N SER A 125 11.82 22.05 20.69
CA SER A 125 10.59 22.71 21.17
C SER A 125 9.43 22.41 20.21
N ASP A 126 8.28 22.02 20.76
CA ASP A 126 7.03 21.82 20.01
C ASP A 126 5.87 22.55 20.72
N THR A 127 4.89 23.06 19.95
CA THR A 127 3.65 23.61 20.53
C THR A 127 2.57 22.55 20.45
N ILE A 128 2.16 22.02 21.60
CA ILE A 128 1.13 20.99 21.67
C ILE A 128 -0.24 21.67 21.85
N ASP A 129 -1.14 21.49 20.88
CA ASP A 129 -2.56 21.82 21.05
C ASP A 129 -3.21 20.75 21.92
N ALA A 130 -3.94 21.15 22.97
CA ALA A 130 -4.49 20.22 23.96
C ALA A 130 -5.50 19.23 23.33
N VAL A 131 -5.03 18.02 23.02
CA VAL A 131 -5.85 16.85 22.72
C VAL A 131 -5.20 15.63 23.38
N GLU A 132 -5.93 14.99 24.29
CA GLU A 132 -5.48 13.85 25.09
C GLU A 132 -5.12 12.62 24.22
N GLY A 133 -3.85 12.18 24.28
CA GLY A 133 -3.36 10.92 23.69
C GLY A 133 -1.93 11.03 23.12
N PRO A 134 -1.06 10.00 23.25
CA PRO A 134 0.39 10.16 23.07
C PRO A 134 0.77 10.35 21.59
N PRO A 135 1.56 11.39 21.24
CA PRO A 135 1.90 11.70 19.86
C PRO A 135 3.25 11.08 19.46
N TYR A 136 3.25 10.36 18.34
CA TYR A 136 4.45 10.19 17.51
C TYR A 136 4.06 10.59 16.10
N ARG A 137 4.61 11.70 15.60
CA ARG A 137 4.43 12.12 14.22
C ARG A 137 5.80 12.43 13.62
N CYS A 138 6.11 11.71 12.55
CA CYS A 138 7.23 11.96 11.67
C CYS A 138 6.75 12.81 10.50
N ASP A 139 7.64 13.70 10.08
CA ASP A 139 7.49 14.82 9.17
C ASP A 139 6.72 14.56 7.87
N ARG A 140 5.97 15.60 7.47
CA ARG A 140 5.96 16.01 6.08
C ARG A 140 5.86 17.53 6.02
N ASP A 141 6.87 18.13 5.41
CA ASP A 141 6.85 19.49 4.88
C ASP A 141 5.65 19.71 3.95
N GLY A 142 5.07 20.89 4.07
CA GLY A 142 4.02 21.39 3.21
C GLY A 142 3.72 22.84 3.57
N ALA A 143 4.51 23.76 3.02
CA ALA A 143 4.08 25.13 2.79
C ALA A 143 3.50 25.24 1.37
N ASP A 144 2.36 25.92 1.33
CA ASP A 144 1.43 26.27 0.26
C ASP A 144 2.04 27.33 -0.70
N ASP A 145 1.66 27.36 -1.99
CA ASP A 145 1.12 28.58 -2.66
C ASP A 145 0.65 28.38 -4.12
N ARG A 146 -0.32 29.20 -4.50
CA ARG A 146 -0.99 29.35 -5.80
C ARG A 146 -0.22 30.28 -6.76
N GLY A 147 -0.39 30.10 -8.08
CA GLY A 147 -0.10 31.13 -9.08
C GLY A 147 -0.05 30.60 -10.51
N GLY A 148 -0.97 31.05 -11.36
CA GLY A 148 -1.13 30.61 -12.75
C GLY A 148 -0.20 31.28 -13.77
N GLY A 149 -0.18 30.71 -14.97
CA GLY A 149 0.46 31.26 -16.17
C GLY A 149 0.29 30.30 -17.35
N GLU A 150 -0.36 30.79 -18.40
CA GLU A 150 -0.66 30.13 -19.67
C GLU A 150 0.60 29.86 -20.51
N GLY A 151 0.61 28.81 -21.34
CA GLY A 151 1.68 28.58 -22.32
C GLY A 151 1.66 27.17 -22.95
N GLU A 152 0.97 27.09 -24.09
CA GLU A 152 1.25 26.31 -25.31
C GLU A 152 1.71 24.84 -25.22
N GLU A 153 0.89 23.97 -25.81
CA GLU A 153 1.08 22.53 -25.98
C GLU A 153 1.98 22.25 -27.19
N GLU A 154 3.08 21.52 -26.96
CA GLU A 154 3.79 20.77 -28.00
C GLU A 154 3.87 19.29 -27.61
N GLU A 155 3.53 18.44 -28.58
CA GLU A 155 3.41 17.00 -28.48
C GLU A 155 4.75 16.28 -28.23
N ASN A 156 4.64 15.09 -27.63
CA ASN A 156 5.47 13.90 -27.82
C ASN A 156 6.32 13.43 -26.60
N GLU A 157 6.38 12.09 -26.52
CA GLU A 157 7.36 11.23 -25.82
C GLU A 157 7.07 10.77 -24.37
N GLN A 158 6.71 9.48 -24.28
CA GLN A 158 7.04 8.45 -23.28
C GLN A 158 7.55 8.93 -21.90
N PRO A 159 7.04 8.42 -20.75
CA PRO A 159 7.67 8.71 -19.47
C PRO A 159 9.00 7.95 -19.39
N ALA A 160 10.06 8.66 -19.77
CA ALA A 160 11.44 8.35 -19.45
C ALA A 160 11.56 8.24 -17.94
N PHE A 161 11.77 7.02 -17.43
CA PHE A 161 12.30 6.80 -16.10
C PHE A 161 13.64 7.55 -16.04
N ASP A 162 13.63 8.66 -15.33
CA ASP A 162 14.67 9.70 -15.36
C ASP A 162 16.05 9.10 -15.07
N ARG A 163 16.88 9.00 -16.12
CA ARG A 163 18.33 8.73 -16.04
C ARG A 163 19.11 10.03 -15.74
N ARG A 164 18.62 10.85 -14.81
CA ARG A 164 19.38 12.01 -14.32
C ARG A 164 19.73 11.83 -12.86
N GLY A 165 20.96 11.38 -12.64
CA GLY A 165 21.66 11.68 -11.41
C GLY A 165 21.72 13.20 -11.25
N ARG A 166 21.05 13.72 -10.22
CA ARG A 166 21.38 15.01 -9.63
C ARG A 166 21.34 14.89 -8.11
N LYS A 167 22.53 15.07 -7.54
CA LYS A 167 22.83 15.19 -6.12
C LYS A 167 21.99 16.32 -5.48
N GLY A 168 21.53 16.07 -4.25
CA GLY A 168 21.39 17.11 -3.22
C GLY A 168 19.97 17.60 -2.94
N ALA A 169 19.25 16.89 -2.07
CA ALA A 169 18.42 17.42 -0.98
C ALA A 169 17.68 16.23 -0.33
N ASP A 170 18.37 15.55 0.59
CA ASP A 170 17.85 14.69 1.67
C ASP A 170 19.06 13.90 2.16
N GLY A 171 19.64 14.31 3.29
CA GLY A 171 20.87 13.76 3.87
C GLY A 171 20.71 12.36 4.46
N VAL A 172 20.09 11.43 3.74
CA VAL A 172 20.17 10.00 4.06
C VAL A 172 21.30 9.42 3.23
N PRO A 173 22.36 8.86 3.84
CA PRO A 173 23.46 8.29 3.08
C PRO A 173 22.93 7.17 2.17
N ALA A 174 23.37 7.18 0.91
CA ALA A 174 23.03 6.21 -0.14
C ALA A 174 23.43 4.75 0.18
N THR A 175 23.89 4.49 1.41
CA THR A 175 24.39 3.21 1.93
C THR A 175 23.33 2.43 2.72
N ALA A 176 22.18 3.04 3.07
CA ALA A 176 21.08 2.34 3.71
C ALA A 176 20.25 1.58 2.66
N THR A 177 20.58 0.30 2.43
CA THR A 177 19.76 -0.63 1.64
C THR A 177 18.32 -0.61 2.16
N ARG A 178 17.38 -0.04 1.40
CA ARG A 178 15.95 -0.02 1.75
C ARG A 178 15.44 -1.46 1.83
N ARG A 179 14.75 -1.79 2.91
CA ARG A 179 14.25 -3.14 3.16
C ARG A 179 12.75 -3.15 3.03
N PHE A 180 12.24 -4.14 2.30
CA PHE A 180 10.80 -4.28 2.10
C PHE A 180 10.31 -5.52 2.82
N LEU A 181 9.27 -5.34 3.61
CA LEU A 181 8.49 -6.44 4.15
C LEU A 181 7.30 -6.66 3.23
N MET A 182 7.26 -7.81 2.56
CA MET A 182 6.08 -8.27 1.84
C MET A 182 5.18 -9.04 2.80
N PHE A 183 3.88 -8.84 2.67
CA PHE A 183 2.83 -9.56 3.40
C PHE A 183 1.58 -9.66 2.54
N HIS A 184 0.70 -10.57 2.92
CA HIS A 184 -0.58 -10.79 2.28
C HIS A 184 -1.63 -9.98 3.03
N VAL A 185 -2.53 -9.33 2.31
CA VAL A 185 -3.66 -8.58 2.87
C VAL A 185 -4.94 -9.23 2.39
N LEU A 186 -5.72 -9.74 3.33
CA LEU A 186 -7.12 -10.09 3.12
C LEU A 186 -7.97 -8.89 3.56
N LYS A 187 -8.85 -8.43 2.67
CA LYS A 187 -9.86 -7.40 3.00
C LYS A 187 -11.26 -7.89 2.68
N GLU A 188 -12.21 -7.49 3.49
CA GLU A 188 -13.62 -7.86 3.38
C GLU A 188 -14.46 -6.60 3.21
N ASN A 189 -15.19 -6.50 2.10
CA ASN A 189 -16.11 -5.39 1.82
C ASN A 189 -15.46 -3.99 1.92
N LYS A 190 -14.20 -3.85 1.51
CA LYS A 190 -13.41 -2.62 1.59
C LYS A 190 -12.74 -2.30 0.27
N ASP A 191 -12.69 -1.01 -0.07
CA ASP A 191 -11.89 -0.54 -1.20
C ASP A 191 -10.39 -0.73 -0.91
N THR A 192 -9.60 -0.95 -1.96
CA THR A 192 -8.15 -1.20 -1.80
C THR A 192 -7.43 0.02 -1.26
N ASN A 193 -7.73 1.21 -1.78
CA ASN A 193 -7.07 2.44 -1.35
C ASN A 193 -7.49 2.81 0.07
N GLU A 194 -8.76 2.60 0.43
CA GLU A 194 -9.25 2.76 1.80
C GLU A 194 -8.52 1.82 2.77
N ALA A 195 -8.39 0.52 2.42
CA ALA A 195 -7.68 -0.46 3.22
C ALA A 195 -6.20 -0.10 3.39
N MET A 196 -5.52 0.31 2.31
CA MET A 196 -4.12 0.74 2.36
C MET A 196 -3.93 2.00 3.20
N ALA A 197 -4.85 2.97 3.12
CA ALA A 197 -4.81 4.17 3.95
C ALA A 197 -4.94 3.86 5.45
N LEU A 198 -5.78 2.88 5.81
CA LEU A 198 -5.89 2.41 7.19
C LEU A 198 -4.59 1.71 7.64
N VAL A 199 -4.06 0.79 6.84
CA VAL A 199 -2.79 0.09 7.12
C VAL A 199 -1.66 1.10 7.32
N ALA A 200 -1.51 2.05 6.40
CA ALA A 200 -0.47 3.08 6.45
C ALA A 200 -0.55 3.92 7.73
N ARG A 201 -1.76 4.35 8.09
CA ARG A 201 -2.02 5.14 9.31
C ARG A 201 -1.60 4.41 10.58
N TYR A 202 -1.98 3.14 10.73
CA TYR A 202 -1.61 2.35 11.91
C TYR A 202 -0.12 1.97 11.94
N LEU A 203 0.54 1.93 10.79
CA LEU A 203 1.98 1.75 10.70
C LEU A 203 2.77 3.06 10.87
N GLY A 204 2.10 4.21 10.90
CA GLY A 204 2.77 5.51 10.96
C GLY A 204 3.58 5.83 9.70
N VAL A 205 3.12 5.36 8.54
CA VAL A 205 3.76 5.61 7.24
C VAL A 205 2.79 6.29 6.29
N GLN A 206 3.34 6.89 5.25
CA GLN A 206 2.56 7.45 4.15
C GLN A 206 2.07 6.33 3.24
N THR A 207 0.88 6.46 2.63
CA THR A 207 0.31 5.43 1.75
C THR A 207 1.24 5.07 0.59
N LYS A 208 2.04 6.02 0.09
CA LYS A 208 3.05 5.79 -0.95
C LYS A 208 4.18 4.84 -0.55
N ALA A 209 4.37 4.59 0.74
CA ALA A 209 5.32 3.60 1.24
C ALA A 209 4.78 2.16 1.15
N LEU A 210 3.49 2.00 0.84
CA LEU A 210 2.87 0.71 0.53
C LEU A 210 2.88 0.49 -0.98
N GLY A 211 3.51 -0.60 -1.41
CA GLY A 211 3.47 -1.08 -2.80
C GLY A 211 2.48 -2.23 -2.95
N PHE A 212 1.71 -2.24 -4.03
CA PHE A 212 0.80 -3.32 -4.41
C PHE A 212 0.57 -3.33 -5.92
N SER A 213 0.16 -4.47 -6.48
CA SER A 213 0.17 -4.66 -7.95
C SER A 213 -1.11 -4.21 -8.66
N GLY A 214 -2.18 -3.93 -7.93
CA GLY A 214 -3.41 -3.37 -8.50
C GLY A 214 -4.56 -3.36 -7.50
N THR A 215 -5.57 -2.55 -7.77
CA THR A 215 -6.79 -2.48 -6.96
C THR A 215 -7.62 -3.75 -7.14
N LYS A 216 -8.42 -4.07 -6.11
CA LYS A 216 -9.35 -5.21 -6.06
C LYS A 216 -10.74 -4.72 -5.67
N ASP A 217 -11.76 -5.48 -6.06
CA ASP A 217 -13.17 -5.19 -5.81
C ASP A 217 -13.45 -4.77 -4.35
N LYS A 218 -14.22 -3.68 -4.17
CA LYS A 218 -14.71 -3.29 -2.85
C LYS A 218 -15.65 -4.35 -2.27
N ARG A 219 -16.68 -4.74 -3.03
CA ARG A 219 -17.74 -5.65 -2.59
C ARG A 219 -17.35 -7.12 -2.85
N ALA A 220 -16.33 -7.56 -2.14
CA ALA A 220 -15.70 -8.87 -2.27
C ALA A 220 -14.91 -9.25 -1.00
N VAL A 221 -14.50 -10.51 -0.90
CA VAL A 221 -13.37 -10.92 -0.06
C VAL A 221 -12.16 -11.04 -0.96
N THR A 222 -11.10 -10.28 -0.70
CA THR A 222 -9.95 -10.24 -1.62
C THR A 222 -8.64 -10.42 -0.90
N VAL A 223 -7.74 -11.23 -1.46
CA VAL A 223 -6.37 -11.42 -0.98
C VAL A 223 -5.39 -10.90 -2.03
N GLN A 224 -4.47 -10.04 -1.60
CA GLN A 224 -3.45 -9.45 -2.46
C GLN A 224 -2.11 -9.31 -1.74
N ARG A 225 -1.02 -9.21 -2.49
CA ARG A 225 0.31 -8.95 -1.92
C ARG A 225 0.52 -7.46 -1.73
N VAL A 226 1.17 -7.10 -0.62
CA VAL A 226 1.54 -5.72 -0.28
C VAL A 226 2.97 -5.71 0.25
N THR A 227 3.74 -4.70 -0.14
CA THR A 227 5.08 -4.44 0.42
C THR A 227 5.10 -3.13 1.19
N VAL A 228 5.85 -3.08 2.29
CA VAL A 228 6.09 -1.83 3.03
C VAL A 228 7.58 -1.64 3.29
N CYS A 229 8.06 -0.41 3.13
CA CYS A 229 9.46 -0.06 3.38
C CYS A 229 9.74 0.11 4.89
N ASN A 230 10.85 -0.43 5.36
CA ASN A 230 11.42 -0.21 6.71
C ASN A 230 10.42 -0.43 7.87
N GLN A 231 9.60 -1.48 7.80
CA GLN A 231 8.73 -1.90 8.91
C GLN A 231 9.10 -3.28 9.43
N THR A 232 8.75 -3.53 10.69
CA THR A 232 8.94 -4.83 11.34
C THR A 232 7.71 -5.73 11.15
N ALA A 233 7.95 -7.03 11.07
CA ALA A 233 6.90 -8.03 10.96
C ALA A 233 5.98 -8.01 12.19
N ARG A 234 6.54 -7.75 13.38
CA ARG A 234 5.75 -7.56 14.63
C ARG A 234 4.76 -6.42 14.53
N LYS A 235 5.18 -5.28 13.99
CA LYS A 235 4.31 -4.10 13.89
C LYS A 235 3.20 -4.33 12.88
N VAL A 236 3.50 -4.95 11.74
CA VAL A 236 2.47 -5.34 10.75
C VAL A 236 1.52 -6.39 11.31
N ALA A 237 2.01 -7.43 11.99
CA ALA A 237 1.16 -8.44 12.62
C ALA A 237 0.21 -7.87 13.69
N SER A 238 0.63 -6.81 14.39
CA SER A 238 -0.23 -6.11 15.37
C SER A 238 -1.49 -5.49 14.76
N LEU A 239 -1.58 -5.36 13.42
CA LEU A 239 -2.76 -4.84 12.74
C LEU A 239 -3.96 -5.79 12.83
N ASN A 240 -3.73 -7.10 12.98
CA ASN A 240 -4.80 -8.10 13.04
C ASN A 240 -5.75 -7.90 14.23
N SER A 241 -5.27 -7.34 15.35
CA SER A 241 -6.11 -7.00 16.51
C SER A 241 -6.74 -5.62 16.45
N LYS A 242 -6.33 -4.78 15.49
CA LYS A 242 -6.72 -3.36 15.41
C LYS A 242 -7.65 -3.05 14.23
N LEU A 243 -7.53 -3.80 13.14
CA LEU A 243 -8.27 -3.54 11.91
C LEU A 243 -9.43 -4.52 11.72
N PHE A 244 -10.65 -3.99 11.68
CA PHE A 244 -11.84 -4.76 11.34
C PHE A 244 -11.98 -4.92 9.82
N GLY A 245 -12.30 -6.14 9.36
CA GLY A 245 -12.42 -6.48 7.94
C GLY A 245 -11.10 -6.42 7.15
N ILE A 246 -9.95 -6.39 7.85
CA ILE A 246 -8.62 -6.51 7.26
C ILE A 246 -7.83 -7.53 8.09
N ARG A 247 -7.16 -8.46 7.42
CA ARG A 247 -6.20 -9.39 8.01
C ARG A 247 -4.91 -9.34 7.22
N VAL A 248 -3.80 -9.48 7.93
CA VAL A 248 -2.45 -9.47 7.37
C VAL A 248 -1.68 -10.71 7.82
N GLY A 249 -0.83 -11.25 6.97
CA GLY A 249 -0.13 -12.51 7.22
C GLY A 249 0.89 -12.85 6.15
N ASP A 250 1.42 -14.07 6.20
CA ASP A 250 2.34 -14.64 5.21
C ASP A 250 3.48 -13.66 4.84
N TYR A 251 4.21 -13.30 5.88
CA TYR A 251 5.25 -12.29 5.88
C TYR A 251 6.56 -12.82 5.30
N ARG A 252 7.23 -12.02 4.48
CA ARG A 252 8.59 -12.30 3.99
C ARG A 252 9.34 -11.01 3.69
N PHE A 253 10.63 -10.97 4.00
CA PHE A 253 11.49 -9.87 3.54
C PHE A 253 11.82 -10.05 2.06
N VAL A 254 11.80 -8.94 1.32
CA VAL A 254 12.12 -8.87 -0.11
C VAL A 254 12.98 -7.63 -0.39
N ASP A 255 13.75 -7.69 -1.48
CA ASP A 255 14.70 -6.62 -1.83
C ASP A 255 14.03 -5.46 -2.58
N GLN A 256 12.89 -5.70 -3.22
CA GLN A 256 12.20 -4.72 -4.07
C GLN A 256 10.73 -4.56 -3.65
N PRO A 257 10.16 -3.34 -3.75
CA PRO A 257 8.74 -3.12 -3.53
C PRO A 257 7.91 -3.70 -4.68
N LEU A 258 6.65 -3.99 -4.39
CA LEU A 258 5.66 -4.24 -5.44
C LEU A 258 5.27 -2.93 -6.13
N VAL A 259 5.19 -2.98 -7.46
CA VAL A 259 4.64 -1.89 -8.28
C VAL A 259 3.38 -2.33 -9.03
N LEU A 260 2.61 -1.35 -9.48
CA LEU A 260 1.39 -1.58 -10.27
C LEU A 260 1.70 -2.44 -11.52
N GLY A 261 0.82 -3.38 -11.82
CA GLY A 261 0.97 -4.30 -12.95
C GLY A 261 1.80 -5.57 -12.67
N GLN A 262 2.47 -5.70 -11.51
CA GLN A 262 3.26 -6.89 -11.15
C GLN A 262 2.42 -8.10 -10.68
N LEU A 263 1.37 -8.44 -11.41
CA LEU A 263 0.55 -9.63 -11.22
C LEU A 263 0.33 -10.34 -12.56
N ALA A 264 0.18 -11.66 -12.56
CA ALA A 264 -0.22 -12.41 -13.75
C ALA A 264 -1.74 -12.33 -13.99
N GLY A 265 -2.52 -12.16 -12.92
CA GLY A 265 -3.97 -12.10 -13.02
C GLY A 265 -4.66 -12.24 -11.67
N ASN A 266 -5.94 -12.61 -11.70
CA ASN A 266 -6.74 -12.84 -10.50
C ASN A 266 -7.49 -14.17 -10.62
N ARG A 267 -7.47 -14.95 -9.55
CA ARG A 267 -8.25 -16.17 -9.40
C ARG A 267 -9.57 -15.82 -8.71
N PHE A 268 -10.65 -15.92 -9.46
CA PHE A 268 -12.00 -15.66 -8.96
C PHE A 268 -12.65 -16.95 -8.47
N ILE A 269 -13.37 -16.86 -7.35
CA ILE A 269 -14.37 -17.83 -6.92
C ILE A 269 -15.68 -17.07 -6.82
N VAL A 270 -16.64 -17.45 -7.66
CA VAL A 270 -17.91 -16.74 -7.81
C VAL A 270 -19.05 -17.69 -7.47
N THR A 271 -19.89 -17.28 -6.53
CA THR A 271 -21.13 -17.99 -6.20
C THR A 271 -22.31 -17.25 -6.81
N LEU A 272 -23.02 -17.92 -7.72
CA LEU A 272 -24.28 -17.43 -8.27
C LEU A 272 -25.43 -17.95 -7.41
N ARG A 273 -26.30 -17.06 -6.92
CA ARG A 273 -27.44 -17.45 -6.08
C ARG A 273 -28.76 -17.36 -6.82
N SER A 274 -29.77 -18.09 -6.35
CA SER A 274 -31.11 -18.11 -6.95
C SER A 274 -31.07 -18.36 -8.47
N VAL A 275 -30.32 -19.40 -8.86
CA VAL A 275 -30.11 -19.73 -10.28
C VAL A 275 -31.43 -20.18 -10.90
N GLN A 276 -31.80 -19.55 -12.03
CA GLN A 276 -32.92 -19.93 -12.87
C GLN A 276 -32.38 -20.36 -14.22
N ALA A 277 -32.67 -21.60 -14.60
CA ALA A 277 -32.24 -22.17 -15.86
C ALA A 277 -33.35 -23.10 -16.40
N PRO A 278 -33.44 -23.30 -17.71
CA PRO A 278 -34.42 -24.22 -18.31
C PRO A 278 -34.28 -25.66 -17.82
N SER A 279 -33.05 -26.10 -17.57
CA SER A 279 -32.74 -27.45 -17.08
C SER A 279 -31.36 -27.48 -16.40
N LEU A 280 -31.06 -28.56 -15.68
CA LEU A 280 -29.73 -28.81 -15.13
C LEU A 280 -28.68 -28.98 -16.24
N ASP A 281 -29.08 -29.54 -17.38
CA ASP A 281 -28.22 -29.72 -18.54
C ASP A 281 -27.81 -28.37 -19.14
N ALA A 282 -28.71 -27.37 -19.16
CA ALA A 282 -28.37 -26.02 -19.59
C ALA A 282 -27.31 -25.36 -18.70
N ILE A 283 -27.36 -25.58 -17.38
CA ILE A 283 -26.32 -25.09 -16.46
C ILE A 283 -24.98 -25.76 -16.76
N THR A 284 -24.99 -27.08 -16.97
CA THR A 284 -23.78 -27.86 -17.27
C THR A 284 -23.19 -27.43 -18.62
N ALA A 285 -24.04 -27.25 -19.64
CA ALA A 285 -23.64 -26.77 -20.95
C ALA A 285 -23.04 -25.35 -20.89
N ALA A 286 -23.63 -24.44 -20.12
CA ALA A 286 -23.10 -23.09 -19.96
C ALA A 286 -21.72 -23.09 -19.27
N ALA A 287 -21.54 -23.90 -18.22
CA ALA A 287 -20.26 -24.04 -17.52
C ALA A 287 -19.18 -24.65 -18.43
N GLU A 288 -19.54 -25.66 -19.23
CA GLU A 288 -18.65 -26.27 -20.21
C GLU A 288 -18.31 -25.29 -21.34
N GLY A 289 -19.30 -24.56 -21.85
CA GLY A 289 -19.13 -23.55 -22.89
C GLY A 289 -18.17 -22.45 -22.46
N LEU A 290 -18.22 -22.02 -21.19
CA LEU A 290 -17.25 -21.09 -20.61
C LEU A 290 -15.83 -21.65 -20.60
N ARG A 291 -15.67 -22.96 -20.36
CA ARG A 291 -14.37 -23.63 -20.36
C ARG A 291 -13.78 -23.74 -21.77
N THR A 292 -14.60 -24.07 -22.77
CA THR A 292 -14.13 -24.34 -24.14
C THR A 292 -13.99 -23.08 -24.99
N HIS A 293 -14.92 -22.12 -24.86
CA HIS A 293 -14.96 -20.91 -25.68
C HIS A 293 -14.42 -19.67 -24.93
N GLY A 294 -14.35 -19.73 -23.60
CA GLY A 294 -13.95 -18.58 -22.79
C GLY A 294 -15.00 -17.48 -22.75
N ILE A 295 -14.55 -16.24 -22.61
CA ILE A 295 -15.37 -15.03 -22.61
C ILE A 295 -14.81 -14.00 -23.58
N ILE A 296 -15.66 -13.11 -24.08
CA ILE A 296 -15.21 -11.92 -24.80
C ILE A 296 -14.62 -10.95 -23.77
N ASN A 297 -13.39 -10.49 -24.02
CA ASN A 297 -12.66 -9.59 -23.13
C ASN A 297 -13.15 -8.14 -23.23
N TYR A 298 -14.39 -7.90 -22.78
CA TYR A 298 -14.96 -6.56 -22.70
C TYR A 298 -14.46 -5.78 -21.48
N PHE A 299 -14.38 -4.45 -21.61
CA PHE A 299 -14.31 -3.56 -20.45
C PHE A 299 -15.69 -3.44 -19.81
N GLY A 300 -15.84 -3.92 -18.58
CA GLY A 300 -17.11 -3.91 -17.86
C GLY A 300 -17.57 -2.50 -17.46
N LEU A 301 -18.84 -2.39 -17.02
CA LEU A 301 -19.46 -1.11 -16.64
C LEU A 301 -18.78 -0.39 -15.46
N GLN A 302 -17.91 -1.09 -14.72
CA GLN A 302 -17.17 -0.52 -13.59
C GLN A 302 -16.01 0.39 -14.02
N CYS A 303 -15.57 0.36 -15.28
CA CYS A 303 -14.47 1.17 -15.81
C CYS A 303 -14.85 2.62 -16.19
N ARG A 304 -16.04 3.10 -15.78
CA ARG A 304 -16.69 4.35 -16.22
C ARG A 304 -16.08 5.66 -15.70
N GLY A 305 -14.82 5.67 -15.25
CA GLY A 305 -14.13 6.88 -14.81
C GLY A 305 -13.71 7.82 -15.95
N LEU A 306 -13.75 7.35 -17.19
CA LEU A 306 -13.54 8.18 -18.37
C LEU A 306 -14.89 8.40 -19.03
N GLU A 307 -15.35 9.65 -18.98
CA GLU A 307 -16.37 10.16 -19.88
C GLU A 307 -16.00 9.72 -21.30
N TRP A 308 -16.86 8.94 -21.96
CA TRP A 308 -16.66 8.46 -23.34
C TRP A 308 -16.77 9.59 -24.37
N ALA A 309 -16.40 10.81 -23.97
CA ALA A 309 -16.40 11.99 -24.82
C ALA A 309 -15.40 11.77 -25.96
N GLN A 310 -15.98 11.49 -27.13
CA GLN A 310 -15.40 11.72 -28.45
C GLN A 310 -14.18 10.87 -28.79
N TRP A 311 -14.40 9.58 -29.08
CA TRP A 311 -13.57 8.94 -30.10
C TRP A 311 -14.21 9.15 -31.48
N PRO A 312 -13.58 9.89 -32.42
CA PRO A 312 -14.16 10.17 -33.71
C PRO A 312 -14.23 8.88 -34.53
N HIS A 313 -15.43 8.59 -35.04
CA HIS A 313 -15.72 7.76 -36.22
C HIS A 313 -14.64 6.76 -36.65
N THR A 314 -14.33 5.77 -35.81
CA THR A 314 -13.78 4.52 -36.31
C THR A 314 -14.93 3.52 -36.30
N ARG A 315 -15.41 3.18 -37.51
CA ARG A 315 -16.27 2.00 -37.71
C ARG A 315 -15.55 0.81 -37.11
N TRP A 316 -15.87 0.45 -35.89
CA TRP A 316 -15.74 -0.92 -35.45
C TRP A 316 -16.82 -1.65 -36.23
N GLY A 317 -16.38 -2.23 -37.34
CA GLY A 317 -17.17 -3.12 -38.15
C GLY A 317 -17.91 -4.09 -37.26
N ARG A 318 -19.16 -4.35 -37.67
CA ARG A 318 -20.00 -5.43 -37.16
C ARG A 318 -19.12 -6.61 -36.78
N ARG A 319 -19.10 -6.93 -35.49
CA ARG A 319 -18.44 -8.12 -34.99
C ARG A 319 -19.46 -9.24 -34.92
N CYS A 320 -18.99 -10.41 -35.38
CA CYS A 320 -19.43 -11.77 -35.04
C CYS A 320 -20.84 -12.16 -35.48
#